data_AF-A0AAV4TG76-F1
#
_entry.id   AF-A0AAV4TG76-F1
#
_cell.length_a   1.000
_cell.length_b   1.000
_cell.length_c   1.000
_cell.angle_alpha   90.00
_cell.angle_beta   90.00
_cell.angle_gamma   90.00
#
_symmetry.space_group_name_H-M   'P 1'
#
loop_
_entity.id
_entity.type
_entity.pdbx_description
1 polymer ?
#
loop_
_entity_poly.entity_id
_entity_poly.type
_entity_poly.pdbx_seq_one_letter_code
_entity_poly.pdbx_strand_id
1 'polypeptide(L)'
;MQEIWERGLDWYSKLPGDLESRWKKWCAEIEVLGEMKLERCYFSRVVGKMDSVEIHIFSDASIVEYGAVAHFRYVNLRREVGSSFVMSKSRISPLKKLSLPRLELIGTLIAARLGKYLSKVFCGLIGGGILWTDSEICLC
;
A
#
# COMPACT_ATOMS: atom_id res chain seq x y z
N MET A 1 -6.59 -6.75 16.96
CA MET A 1 -7.42 -7.94 16.67
C MET A 1 -6.60 -9.23 16.70
N GLN A 2 -5.52 -9.38 15.92
CA GLN A 2 -4.61 -10.54 16.02
C GLN A 2 -4.10 -10.78 17.46
N GLU A 3 -3.81 -9.69 18.17
CA GLU A 3 -3.40 -9.70 19.58
C GLU A 3 -4.44 -10.30 20.55
N ILE A 4 -5.75 -10.29 20.23
CA ILE A 4 -6.78 -10.95 21.05
C ILE A 4 -6.56 -12.46 21.03
N TRP A 5 -6.23 -12.99 19.85
CA TRP A 5 -5.94 -14.41 19.66
C TRP A 5 -4.60 -14.79 20.30
N GLU A 6 -3.59 -13.92 20.19
CA GLU A 6 -2.30 -14.12 20.88
C GLU A 6 -2.46 -14.14 22.40
N ARG A 7 -3.38 -13.35 22.95
CA ARG A 7 -3.72 -13.32 24.38
C ARG A 7 -4.67 -14.45 24.81
N GLY A 8 -5.12 -15.30 23.87
CA GLY A 8 -6.01 -16.43 24.16
C GLY A 8 -7.35 -16.03 24.76
N LEU A 9 -7.83 -14.81 24.47
CA LEU A 9 -9.09 -14.29 25.00
C LEU A 9 -10.28 -14.95 24.30
N ASP A 10 -11.26 -15.36 25.10
CA ASP A 10 -12.51 -15.91 24.59
C ASP A 10 -13.40 -14.81 24.01
N TRP A 11 -14.20 -15.16 23.00
CA TRP A 11 -15.08 -14.22 22.29
C TRP A 11 -16.09 -13.55 23.21
N TYR A 12 -16.53 -14.25 24.28
CA TYR A 12 -17.51 -13.75 25.24
C TYR A 12 -16.87 -13.01 26.42
N SER A 13 -15.54 -13.00 26.52
CA SER A 13 -14.84 -12.32 27.60
C SER A 13 -14.78 -10.80 27.36
N LYS A 14 -14.80 -10.02 28.45
CA LYS A 14 -14.60 -8.57 28.34
C LYS A 14 -13.19 -8.28 27.84
N LEU A 15 -13.09 -7.38 26.87
CA LEU A 15 -11.81 -6.89 26.37
C LEU A 15 -11.03 -6.21 27.51
N PRO A 16 -9.73 -6.48 27.65
CA PRO A 16 -8.82 -5.69 28.46
C PRO A 16 -8.91 -4.20 28.09
N GLY A 17 -8.79 -3.31 29.08
CA GLY A 17 -9.01 -1.87 28.89
C GLY A 17 -8.09 -1.24 27.85
N ASP A 18 -6.86 -1.75 27.67
CA ASP A 18 -5.93 -1.31 26.63
C ASP A 18 -6.43 -1.65 25.22
N LEU A 19 -6.95 -2.86 25.03
CA LEU A 19 -7.51 -3.31 23.76
C LEU A 19 -8.83 -2.61 23.44
N GLU A 20 -9.68 -2.43 24.45
CA GLU A 20 -10.94 -1.70 24.30
C GLU A 20 -10.70 -0.24 23.89
N SER A 21 -9.75 0.44 24.53
CA SER A 21 -9.37 1.81 24.18
C SER A 21 -8.87 1.93 22.75
N ARG A 22 -7.96 1.03 22.33
CA ARG A 22 -7.46 0.98 20.94
C ARG A 22 -8.55 0.68 19.94
N TRP A 23 -9.47 -0.23 20.27
CA TRP A 23 -10.61 -0.56 19.42
C TRP A 23 -11.51 0.66 19.20
N LYS A 24 -11.89 1.35 20.29
CA LYS A 24 -12.69 2.57 20.21
C LYS A 24 -12.00 3.66 19.40
N LYS A 25 -10.69 3.85 19.58
CA LYS A 25 -9.89 4.77 18.79
C LYS A 25 -9.95 4.43 17.30
N TRP A 26 -9.74 3.17 16.95
CA TRP A 26 -9.83 2.70 15.56
C TRP A 26 -11.22 2.91 14.96
N CYS A 27 -12.29 2.65 15.71
CA CYS A 27 -13.66 2.94 15.26
C CYS A 27 -13.87 4.42 14.95
N ALA A 28 -13.34 5.33 15.78
CA ALA A 28 -13.42 6.77 15.53
C ALA A 28 -12.62 7.19 14.28
N GLU A 29 -11.44 6.60 14.05
CA GLU A 29 -10.63 6.86 12.85
C GLU A 29 -11.33 6.40 11.55
N ILE A 30 -12.13 5.33 11.61
CA ILE A 30 -12.92 4.87 10.45
C ILE A 30 -13.98 5.88 10.03
N GLU A 31 -14.61 6.56 10.99
CA GLU A 31 -15.60 7.59 10.66
C GLU A 31 -14.96 8.72 9.86
N VAL A 32 -13.75 9.14 10.24
CA VAL A 32 -12.96 10.14 9.51
C VAL A 32 -12.55 9.63 8.13
N LEU A 33 -12.16 8.35 8.01
CA LEU A 33 -11.84 7.73 6.71
C LEU A 33 -13.03 7.75 5.75
N GLY A 34 -14.27 7.71 6.26
CA GLY A 34 -15.48 7.84 5.46
C GLY A 34 -15.60 9.19 4.73
N GLU A 35 -14.96 10.24 5.25
CA GLU A 35 -14.93 11.57 4.63
C GLU A 35 -13.84 11.69 3.55
N MET A 36 -12.88 10.76 3.52
CA MET A 36 -11.79 10.77 2.56
C MET A 36 -12.31 10.47 1.15
N LYS A 37 -12.06 11.39 0.22
CA LYS A 37 -12.44 11.24 -1.19
C LYS A 37 -11.22 10.90 -2.04
N LEU A 38 -11.29 9.78 -2.73
CA LEU A 38 -10.33 9.40 -3.76
C LEU A 38 -10.88 9.73 -5.14
N GLU A 39 -10.09 10.42 -5.95
CA GLU A 39 -10.45 10.71 -7.34
C GLU A 39 -10.43 9.41 -8.15
N ARG A 40 -11.57 9.05 -8.74
CA ARG A 40 -11.70 7.83 -9.55
C ARG A 40 -11.01 7.94 -10.92
N CYS A 41 -10.87 9.15 -11.45
CA CYS A 41 -10.18 9.37 -12.71
C CYS A 41 -8.70 9.60 -12.43
N TYR A 42 -7.83 8.79 -13.03
CA TYR A 42 -6.39 8.90 -12.83
C TYR A 42 -5.79 10.21 -13.37
N PHE A 43 -6.47 10.90 -14.29
CA PHE A 43 -5.91 12.04 -15.02
C PHE A 43 -6.82 13.27 -14.97
N SER A 44 -7.73 13.33 -13.99
CA SER A 44 -8.67 14.44 -13.73
C SER A 44 -8.00 15.81 -13.68
N ARG A 45 -6.79 15.89 -13.14
CA ARG A 45 -6.05 17.14 -12.91
C ARG A 45 -5.15 17.55 -14.07
N VAL A 46 -5.25 16.87 -15.22
CA VAL A 46 -4.35 17.05 -16.36
C VAL A 46 -5.04 17.87 -17.44
N VAL A 47 -4.45 19.01 -17.76
CA VAL A 47 -4.90 19.86 -18.85
C VAL A 47 -4.01 19.60 -20.08
N GLY A 48 -4.57 18.94 -21.10
CA GLY A 48 -3.88 18.67 -22.37
C GLY A 48 -3.34 17.24 -22.52
N LYS A 49 -2.48 17.03 -23.52
CA LYS A 49 -1.86 15.71 -23.77
C LYS A 49 -0.74 15.42 -22.78
N MET A 50 -0.60 14.14 -22.46
CA MET A 50 0.53 13.61 -21.69
C MET A 50 1.71 13.32 -22.60
N ASP A 51 2.90 13.63 -22.11
CA ASP A 51 4.17 13.30 -22.78
C ASP A 51 4.62 11.89 -22.38
N SER A 52 4.55 11.57 -21.08
CA SER A 52 4.91 10.25 -20.56
C SER A 52 4.07 9.86 -19.35
N VAL A 53 3.83 8.55 -19.22
CA VAL A 53 3.16 7.93 -18.08
C VAL A 53 4.00 6.74 -17.62
N GLU A 54 4.35 6.75 -16.34
CA GLU A 54 5.12 5.72 -15.66
C GLU A 54 4.30 5.17 -14.50
N ILE A 55 4.63 3.96 -14.08
CA ILE A 55 4.11 3.38 -12.85
C ILE A 55 5.17 3.30 -11.77
N HIS A 56 4.88 3.85 -10.60
CA HIS A 56 5.79 3.90 -9.46
C HIS A 56 5.18 3.07 -8.35
N ILE A 57 5.88 2.05 -7.89
CA ILE A 57 5.39 1.11 -6.90
C ILE A 57 6.30 1.15 -5.70
N PHE A 58 5.75 1.51 -4.55
CA PHE A 58 6.46 1.60 -3.29
C PHE A 58 6.15 0.35 -2.47
N SER A 59 7.18 -0.32 -1.99
CA SER A 59 7.07 -1.44 -1.07
C SER A 59 7.57 -1.01 0.30
N ASP A 60 6.82 -1.39 1.34
CA ASP A 60 7.19 -1.16 2.73
C ASP A 60 6.84 -2.41 3.55
N ALA A 61 7.62 -2.66 4.60
CA ALA A 61 7.41 -3.75 5.53
C ALA A 61 7.85 -3.37 6.95
N SER A 62 7.02 -3.76 7.90
CA SER A 62 7.29 -3.72 9.33
C SER A 62 7.13 -5.11 9.92
N ILE A 63 7.42 -5.24 11.23
CA ILE A 63 7.24 -6.50 11.96
C ILE A 63 5.76 -6.93 11.97
N VAL A 64 4.84 -5.98 11.90
CA VAL A 64 3.39 -6.22 12.04
C VAL A 64 2.67 -6.36 10.70
N GLU A 65 3.16 -5.72 9.64
CA GLU A 65 2.52 -5.74 8.32
C GLU A 65 3.50 -5.46 7.20
N TYR A 66 3.15 -5.84 5.98
CA TYR A 66 3.94 -5.57 4.79
C TYR A 66 3.02 -5.35 3.59
N GLY A 67 3.45 -4.58 2.61
CA GLY A 67 2.61 -4.27 1.46
C GLY A 67 3.30 -3.47 0.39
N ALA A 68 2.53 -3.16 -0.66
CA ALA A 68 2.96 -2.28 -1.72
C ALA A 68 1.82 -1.37 -2.19
N VAL A 69 2.17 -0.17 -2.67
CA VAL A 69 1.25 0.79 -3.27
C VAL A 69 1.77 1.26 -4.62
N ALA A 70 0.89 1.30 -5.61
CA ALA A 70 1.19 1.73 -6.97
C ALA A 70 0.51 3.07 -7.28
N HIS A 71 1.30 3.99 -7.83
CA HIS A 71 0.87 5.28 -8.33
C HIS A 71 1.25 5.44 -9.79
N PHE A 72 0.43 6.14 -10.56
CA PHE A 72 0.90 6.73 -11.81
C PHE A 72 1.75 7.94 -11.49
N ARG A 73 2.82 8.10 -12.25
CA ARG A 73 3.55 9.36 -12.41
C ARG A 73 3.43 9.75 -13.86
N TYR A 74 3.00 10.97 -14.12
CA TYR A 74 2.84 11.46 -15.49
C TYR A 74 3.40 12.85 -15.63
N VAL A 75 3.87 13.16 -16.84
CA VAL A 75 4.42 14.47 -17.21
C VAL A 75 3.59 15.02 -18.37
N ASN A 76 3.11 16.26 -18.23
CA ASN A 76 2.40 16.94 -19.33
C ASN A 76 3.37 17.66 -20.27
N LEU A 77 2.86 18.17 -21.40
CA LEU A 77 3.67 18.93 -22.37
C LEU A 77 4.31 20.22 -21.81
N ARG A 78 3.81 20.73 -20.67
CA ARG A 78 4.38 21.88 -19.96
C ARG A 78 5.44 21.48 -18.92
N ARG A 79 5.80 20.19 -18.86
CA ARG A 79 6.71 19.59 -17.88
C ARG A 79 6.21 19.61 -16.43
N GLU A 80 4.90 19.77 -16.23
CA GLU A 80 4.29 19.62 -14.91
C GLU A 80 4.14 18.13 -14.60
N VAL A 81 4.54 17.74 -13.39
CA VAL A 81 4.47 16.37 -12.91
C VAL A 81 3.22 16.20 -12.05
N GLY A 82 2.45 15.17 -12.34
CA GLY A 82 1.35 14.75 -11.47
C GLY A 82 1.46 13.29 -11.08
N SER A 83 0.71 12.93 -10.05
CA SER A 83 0.59 11.54 -9.62
C SER A 83 -0.82 11.20 -9.18
N SER A 84 -1.18 9.93 -9.39
CA SER A 84 -2.51 9.42 -9.05
C SER A 84 -2.43 8.02 -8.49
N PHE A 85 -3.19 7.76 -7.42
CA PHE A 85 -3.28 6.43 -6.82
C PHE A 85 -3.90 5.44 -7.81
N VAL A 86 -3.31 4.25 -7.91
CA VAL A 86 -3.80 3.18 -8.79
C VAL A 86 -4.35 2.02 -7.97
N MET A 87 -3.50 1.44 -7.13
CA MET A 87 -3.84 0.24 -6.37
C MET A 87 -2.85 0.06 -5.22
N SER A 88 -3.33 -0.43 -4.07
CA SER A 88 -2.49 -0.90 -2.98
C SER A 88 -2.81 -2.36 -2.64
N LYS A 89 -1.84 -3.03 -2.02
CA LYS A 89 -1.98 -4.38 -1.49
C LYS A 89 -1.14 -4.54 -0.25
N SER A 90 -1.80 -4.60 0.91
CA SER A 90 -1.18 -4.83 2.22
C SER A 90 -1.59 -6.19 2.79
N ARG A 91 -0.77 -6.71 3.70
CA ARG A 91 -0.98 -7.97 4.42
C ARG A 91 -0.45 -7.84 5.84
N ILE A 92 -1.16 -8.45 6.78
CA ILE A 92 -0.70 -8.60 8.16
C ILE A 92 0.38 -9.68 8.21
N SER A 93 1.42 -9.44 9.01
CA SER A 93 2.53 -10.36 9.23
C SER A 93 2.03 -11.67 9.89
N PRO A 94 2.55 -12.85 9.47
CA PRO A 94 2.16 -14.12 10.08
C PRO A 94 2.44 -14.14 11.59
N LEU A 95 1.60 -14.86 12.36
CA LEU A 95 1.82 -15.11 13.79
C LEU A 95 3.19 -15.74 14.08
N LYS A 96 3.70 -16.55 13.14
CA LYS A 96 5.06 -17.05 13.22
C LYS A 96 6.01 -15.89 12.88
N LYS A 97 6.70 -15.39 13.91
CA LYS A 97 7.66 -14.29 13.79
C LYS A 97 8.67 -14.55 12.67
N LEU A 98 8.58 -13.75 11.62
CA LEU A 98 9.58 -13.65 10.57
C LEU A 98 10.54 -12.51 10.90
N SER A 99 11.78 -12.60 10.40
CA SER A 99 12.71 -11.49 10.51
C SER A 99 12.27 -10.34 9.60
N LEU A 100 12.59 -9.11 9.99
CA LEU A 100 12.28 -7.91 9.20
C LEU A 100 12.78 -8.01 7.74
N PRO A 101 14.02 -8.46 7.45
CA PRO A 101 14.48 -8.62 6.06
C PRO A 101 13.63 -9.59 5.23
N ARG A 102 13.05 -10.64 5.85
CA ARG A 102 12.15 -11.55 5.14
C ARG A 102 10.81 -10.90 4.83
N LEU A 103 10.30 -10.06 5.73
CA LEU A 103 9.07 -9.32 5.50
C LEU A 103 9.26 -8.27 4.40
N GLU A 104 10.39 -7.56 4.41
CA GLU A 104 10.79 -6.64 3.32
C GLU A 104 10.85 -7.37 1.97
N LEU A 105 11.50 -8.54 1.92
CA LEU A 105 11.57 -9.35 0.69
C LEU A 105 10.19 -9.77 0.17
N ILE A 106 9.29 -10.18 1.07
CA ILE A 106 7.94 -10.58 0.68
C ILE A 106 7.10 -9.36 0.26
N GLY A 107 7.30 -8.19 0.90
CA GLY A 107 6.74 -6.91 0.47
C GLY A 107 7.15 -6.57 -0.96
N THR A 108 8.44 -6.64 -1.26
CA THR A 108 8.98 -6.39 -2.60
C THR A 108 8.46 -7.39 -3.63
N LEU A 109 8.27 -8.65 -3.24
CA LEU A 109 7.60 -9.65 -4.09
C LEU A 109 6.15 -9.25 -4.42
N ILE A 110 5.41 -8.67 -3.46
CA ILE A 110 4.07 -8.12 -3.73
C ILE A 110 4.17 -6.96 -4.72
N ALA A 111 5.11 -6.04 -4.53
CA ALA A 111 5.33 -4.93 -5.45
C ALA A 111 5.63 -5.42 -6.88
N ALA A 112 6.52 -6.42 -7.04
CA ALA A 112 6.85 -7.01 -8.33
C ALA A 112 5.64 -7.67 -9.01
N ARG A 113 4.84 -8.41 -8.24
CA ARG A 113 3.60 -9.02 -8.75
C ARG A 113 2.57 -7.96 -9.13
N LEU A 114 2.46 -6.90 -8.34
CA LEU A 114 1.58 -5.77 -8.62
C LEU A 114 2.00 -5.06 -9.91
N GLY A 115 3.29 -4.78 -10.08
CA GLY A 115 3.84 -4.21 -11.31
C GLY A 115 3.56 -5.07 -12.52
N LYS A 116 3.84 -6.37 -12.46
CA LYS A 116 3.54 -7.30 -13.56
C LYS A 116 2.05 -7.32 -13.93
N TYR A 117 1.17 -7.21 -12.94
CA TYR A 117 -0.27 -7.14 -13.18
C TYR A 117 -0.65 -5.82 -13.86
N LEU A 118 -0.20 -4.69 -13.33
CA LEU A 118 -0.56 -3.36 -13.83
C LEU A 118 0.03 -3.07 -15.21
N SER A 119 1.23 -3.56 -15.52
CA SER A 119 1.80 -3.51 -16.88
C SER A 119 0.93 -4.23 -17.92
N LYS A 120 0.21 -5.29 -17.52
CA LYS A 120 -0.73 -5.99 -18.40
C LYS A 120 -2.05 -5.24 -18.54
N VAL A 121 -2.59 -4.74 -17.43
CA VAL A 121 -3.88 -4.02 -17.41
C VAL A 121 -3.80 -2.72 -18.21
N PHE A 122 -2.69 -1.99 -18.08
CA PHE A 122 -2.46 -0.71 -18.72
C PHE A 122 -1.47 -0.80 -19.89
N CYS A 123 -1.49 -1.93 -20.60
CA CYS A 123 -0.68 -2.15 -21.79
C CYS A 123 -0.94 -1.04 -22.82
N GLY A 124 0.11 -0.37 -23.28
CA GLY A 124 0.03 0.74 -24.24
C GLY A 124 -0.17 2.13 -23.63
N LEU A 125 -0.48 2.24 -22.34
CA LEU A 125 -0.51 3.53 -21.62
C LEU A 125 0.82 3.79 -20.90
N ILE A 126 1.37 2.77 -20.24
CA ILE A 126 2.57 2.88 -19.42
C ILE A 126 3.82 2.73 -20.30
N GLY A 127 4.73 3.70 -20.26
CA GLY A 127 6.04 3.67 -20.93
C GLY A 127 7.14 2.98 -20.12
N GLY A 128 6.94 2.78 -18.82
CA GLY A 128 7.91 2.13 -17.93
C GLY A 128 7.43 2.08 -16.48
N GLY A 129 8.11 1.29 -15.64
CA GLY A 129 7.78 1.17 -14.23
C GLY A 129 9.02 1.13 -13.34
N ILE A 130 8.90 1.73 -12.15
CA ILE A 130 9.95 1.77 -11.12
C ILE A 130 9.39 1.17 -9.84
N LEU A 131 10.19 0.30 -9.20
CA LEU A 131 9.91 -0.23 -7.88
C LEU A 131 10.84 0.43 -6.87
N TRP A 132 10.24 0.94 -5.80
CA TRP A 132 10.90 1.62 -4.71
C TRP A 132 10.80 0.78 -3.44
N THR A 133 11.91 0.68 -2.73
CA THR A 133 11.98 0.12 -1.37
C THR A 133 13.07 0.88 -0.61
N ASP A 134 12.84 1.09 0.68
CA ASP A 134 13.78 1.68 1.63
C ASP A 134 14.64 0.60 2.35
N SER A 135 14.39 -0.68 2.06
CA SER A 135 15.20 -1.77 2.60
C SER A 135 16.60 -1.78 1.98
N GLU A 136 17.62 -1.61 2.81
CA GLU A 136 19.03 -1.78 2.41
C GLU A 136 19.40 -3.25 2.14
N ILE A 137 18.57 -4.21 2.56
CA ILE A 137 18.90 -5.65 2.59
C ILE A 137 18.16 -6.43 1.49
N CYS A 138 17.00 -5.96 1.03
CA CYS A 138 16.11 -6.71 0.14
C CYS A 138 16.68 -6.96 -1.28
N LEU A 139 17.66 -6.16 -1.73
CA LEU A 139 18.18 -6.19 -3.10
C LEU A 139 19.69 -6.52 -3.19
N CYS A 140 20.32 -6.92 -2.08
CA CYS A 140 21.71 -7.41 -2.09
C CYS A 140 21.85 -8.83 -2.66
#